data_AF-A0A2H6AKL9-F1
#
_entry.id   AF-A0A2H6AKL9-F1
#
_cell.length_a   1.000
_cell.length_b   1.000
_cell.length_c   1.000
_cell.angle_alpha   90.00
_cell.angle_beta   90.00
_cell.angle_gamma   90.00
#
_symmetry.space_group_name_H-M   'P 1'
#
loop_
_entity.id
_entity.type
_entity.pdbx_description
1 polymer ?
#
loop_
_entity_poly.entity_id
_entity_poly.type
_entity_poly.pdbx_seq_one_letter_code
_entity_poly.pdbx_strand_id
1 'polypeptide(L)'
;MISFFILVLCLRLLLKREEELKGFLLSLRLTLLGDLKMAAREQKKTEGGFTLIELLVVATIIGILTALVVPNLLKARISSNEANARKLLQTLRDAEYEYFEQDLNGNGVRDFTNLIGSSGVEDSLRDPRGTGDEEDALIDSTFEDAVVNDGDTANEANCPAPKAGYCVGWSGDVGSDPLSLQGDFGWEASMISAHTVGRKDFSIFADKVIKCTVTSQPSGSPGQFESTRSDPDCGG
;
A
#
# COMPACT_ATOMS: atom_id res chain seq x y z
N MET A 1 20.41 -13.92 -11.66
CA MET A 1 20.71 -14.86 -10.54
C MET A 1 19.82 -14.67 -9.31
N ILE A 2 19.47 -13.43 -8.93
CA ILE A 2 18.66 -13.16 -7.72
C ILE A 2 17.21 -13.70 -7.83
N SER A 3 16.61 -13.64 -9.02
CA SER A 3 15.26 -14.18 -9.28
C SER A 3 15.15 -15.70 -9.08
N PHE A 4 16.21 -16.46 -9.37
CA PHE A 4 16.23 -17.91 -9.18
C PHE A 4 16.34 -18.31 -7.70
N PHE A 5 17.06 -17.52 -6.90
CA PHE A 5 17.16 -17.71 -5.46
C PHE A 5 15.84 -17.44 -4.74
N ILE A 6 15.11 -16.41 -5.15
CA ILE A 6 13.78 -16.10 -4.60
C ILE A 6 12.78 -17.20 -4.98
N LEU A 7 12.83 -17.71 -6.21
CA LEU A 7 11.96 -18.81 -6.64
C LEU A 7 12.23 -20.10 -5.83
N VAL A 8 13.51 -20.45 -5.61
CA VAL A 8 13.91 -21.64 -4.84
C VAL A 8 13.63 -21.48 -3.35
N LEU A 9 13.78 -20.27 -2.78
CA LEU A 9 13.44 -19.99 -1.39
C LEU A 9 11.92 -19.98 -1.18
N CYS A 10 11.16 -19.44 -2.13
CA CYS A 10 9.70 -19.48 -2.14
C CYS A 10 9.19 -20.93 -2.27
N LEU A 11 9.82 -21.74 -3.14
CA LEU A 11 9.54 -23.17 -3.26
C LEU A 11 9.91 -23.92 -1.97
N ARG A 12 11.04 -23.61 -1.32
CA ARG A 12 11.43 -24.20 -0.03
C ARG A 12 10.51 -23.80 1.13
N LEU A 13 10.00 -22.58 1.15
CA LEU A 13 9.06 -22.11 2.19
C LEU A 13 7.65 -22.70 1.97
N LEU A 14 7.26 -22.93 0.72
CA LEU A 14 6.05 -23.69 0.38
C LEU A 14 6.21 -25.19 0.71
N LEU A 15 7.38 -25.77 0.47
CA LEU A 15 7.66 -27.18 0.79
C LEU A 15 7.86 -27.44 2.29
N LYS A 16 8.31 -26.45 3.09
CA LYS A 16 8.40 -26.62 4.55
C LYS A 16 7.01 -26.67 5.21
N ARG A 17 5.99 -26.07 4.58
CA ARG A 17 4.58 -26.21 4.97
C ARG A 17 4.00 -27.58 4.56
N GLU A 18 4.70 -28.32 3.69
CA GLU A 18 4.27 -29.62 3.17
C GLU A 18 4.51 -30.77 4.18
N GLU A 19 5.41 -30.63 5.17
CA GLU A 19 5.58 -31.67 6.21
C GLU A 19 4.42 -31.66 7.22
N GLU A 20 3.98 -30.49 7.66
CA GLU A 20 2.77 -30.33 8.49
C GLU A 20 1.52 -30.79 7.71
N LEU A 21 1.46 -30.50 6.41
CA LEU A 21 0.37 -30.91 5.53
C LEU A 21 0.37 -32.42 5.24
N LYS A 22 1.54 -33.08 5.14
CA LYS A 22 1.66 -34.54 5.01
C LYS A 22 1.17 -35.26 6.26
N GLY A 23 1.49 -34.75 7.45
CA GLY A 23 0.96 -35.27 8.72
C GLY A 23 -0.56 -35.20 8.77
N PHE A 24 -1.14 -34.06 8.36
CA PHE A 24 -2.59 -33.85 8.33
C PHE A 24 -3.29 -34.68 7.24
N LEU A 25 -2.73 -34.76 6.03
CA LEU A 25 -3.26 -35.57 4.92
C LEU A 25 -3.14 -37.07 5.20
N LEU A 26 -2.11 -37.54 5.92
CA LEU A 26 -1.98 -38.95 6.32
C LEU A 26 -3.02 -39.31 7.40
N SER A 27 -3.27 -38.40 8.35
CA SER A 27 -4.33 -38.54 9.35
C SER A 27 -5.71 -38.57 8.70
N LEU A 28 -5.99 -37.64 7.79
CA LEU A 28 -7.26 -37.57 7.05
C LEU A 28 -7.49 -38.79 6.15
N ARG A 29 -6.43 -39.33 5.52
CA ARG A 29 -6.48 -40.53 4.70
C ARG A 29 -6.77 -41.79 5.52
N LEU A 30 -6.24 -41.90 6.75
CA LEU A 30 -6.54 -43.02 7.63
C LEU A 30 -8.00 -43.00 8.13
N THR A 31 -8.54 -41.81 8.43
CA THR A 31 -9.92 -41.67 8.92
C THR A 31 -10.94 -41.88 7.81
N LEU A 32 -10.76 -41.27 6.63
CA LEU A 32 -11.72 -41.38 5.51
C LEU A 32 -11.77 -42.77 4.85
N LEU A 33 -10.66 -43.51 4.81
CA LEU A 33 -10.66 -44.88 4.26
C LEU A 33 -11.26 -45.93 5.21
N GLY A 34 -11.34 -45.63 6.51
CA GLY A 34 -12.02 -46.48 7.48
C GLY A 34 -13.53 -46.53 7.24
N ASP A 35 -14.14 -45.38 6.94
CA ASP A 35 -15.60 -45.26 6.85
C ASP A 35 -16.17 -45.70 5.49
N LEU A 36 -15.39 -45.62 4.41
CA LEU A 36 -15.85 -45.99 3.07
C LEU A 36 -15.94 -47.51 2.83
N LYS A 37 -15.35 -48.35 3.68
CA LYS A 37 -15.34 -49.81 3.47
C LYS A 37 -16.60 -50.55 3.93
N MET A 38 -17.53 -49.87 4.62
CA MET A 38 -18.72 -50.51 5.20
C MET A 38 -20.04 -50.14 4.52
N ALA A 39 -20.07 -49.14 3.63
CA ALA A 39 -21.31 -48.58 3.06
C ALA A 39 -21.63 -49.04 1.62
N ALA A 40 -21.15 -50.21 1.19
CA ALA A 40 -21.48 -50.78 -0.11
C ALA A 40 -22.64 -51.78 -0.01
N ARG A 41 -23.89 -51.29 0.14
CA ARG A 41 -25.04 -52.00 -0.41
C ARG A 41 -26.29 -51.13 -0.60
N GLU A 42 -26.77 -51.21 -1.85
CA GLU A 42 -28.15 -51.04 -2.32
C GLU A 42 -28.56 -49.66 -2.87
N GLN A 43 -28.64 -49.61 -4.20
CA GLN A 43 -29.13 -48.48 -5.01
C GLN A 43 -30.67 -48.41 -4.96
N LYS A 44 -31.20 -47.19 -4.84
CA LYS A 44 -32.55 -46.86 -5.32
C LYS A 44 -32.53 -45.49 -5.98
N LYS A 45 -33.02 -45.41 -7.22
CA LYS A 45 -33.18 -44.17 -7.98
C LYS A 45 -34.22 -43.27 -7.32
N THR A 46 -33.84 -42.04 -6.98
CA THR A 46 -34.75 -40.95 -6.60
C THR A 46 -34.21 -39.63 -7.15
N GLU A 47 -35.13 -38.73 -7.47
CA GLU A 47 -34.93 -37.43 -8.10
C GLU A 47 -33.83 -36.59 -7.40
N GLY A 48 -33.00 -35.93 -8.21
CA GLY A 48 -31.74 -35.31 -7.79
C GLY A 48 -31.92 -34.02 -7.00
N GLY A 49 -32.10 -34.14 -5.69
CA GLY A 49 -31.86 -33.07 -4.74
C GLY A 49 -30.42 -33.11 -4.23
N PHE A 50 -29.79 -31.95 -4.05
CA PHE A 50 -28.48 -31.83 -3.38
C PHE A 50 -28.56 -32.45 -1.98
N THR A 51 -27.65 -33.37 -1.66
CA THR A 51 -27.64 -33.98 -0.33
C THR A 51 -26.98 -33.04 0.67
N LEU A 52 -27.45 -33.03 1.92
CA LEU A 52 -26.86 -32.18 2.98
C LEU A 52 -25.39 -32.53 3.23
N ILE A 53 -25.03 -33.81 3.09
CA ILE A 53 -23.65 -34.29 3.22
C ILE A 53 -22.74 -33.77 2.09
N GLU A 54 -23.26 -33.61 0.88
CA GLU A 54 -22.49 -33.12 -0.28
C GLU A 54 -22.13 -31.64 -0.10
N LEU A 55 -23.05 -30.82 0.40
CA LEU A 55 -22.75 -29.44 0.78
C LEU A 55 -21.76 -29.36 1.95
N LEU A 56 -21.81 -30.29 2.90
CA LEU A 56 -20.93 -30.30 4.07
C LEU A 56 -19.46 -30.60 3.70
N VAL A 57 -19.24 -31.57 2.80
CA VAL A 57 -17.89 -31.89 2.31
C VAL A 57 -17.30 -30.71 1.53
N VAL A 58 -18.10 -30.09 0.65
CA VAL A 58 -17.65 -28.92 -0.13
C VAL A 58 -17.30 -27.74 0.77
N ALA A 59 -18.15 -27.42 1.76
CA ALA A 59 -17.88 -26.33 2.72
C ALA A 59 -16.59 -26.58 3.53
N THR A 60 -16.33 -27.85 3.89
CA THR A 60 -15.12 -28.22 4.63
C THR A 60 -13.86 -28.02 3.79
N ILE A 61 -13.89 -28.42 2.50
CA ILE A 61 -12.74 -28.23 1.59
C ILE A 61 -12.46 -26.74 1.37
N ILE A 62 -13.50 -25.92 1.12
CA ILE A 62 -13.34 -24.47 0.96
C ILE A 62 -12.81 -23.82 2.25
N GLY A 63 -13.26 -24.29 3.42
CA GLY A 63 -12.78 -23.82 4.73
C GLY A 63 -11.27 -24.06 4.92
N ILE A 64 -10.78 -25.26 4.58
CA ILE A 64 -9.34 -25.60 4.68
C ILE A 64 -8.51 -24.72 3.73
N LEU A 65 -8.96 -24.53 2.48
CA LEU A 65 -8.26 -23.69 1.51
C LEU A 65 -8.20 -22.23 1.99
N THR A 66 -9.32 -21.69 2.49
CA THR A 66 -9.41 -20.29 2.94
C THR A 66 -8.47 -20.03 4.13
N ALA A 67 -8.40 -20.95 5.09
CA ALA A 67 -7.52 -20.81 6.26
C ALA A 67 -6.04 -20.66 5.90
N LEU A 68 -5.58 -21.32 4.82
CA LEU A 68 -4.19 -21.24 4.37
C LEU A 68 -3.87 -19.98 3.56
N VAL A 69 -4.87 -19.46 2.83
CA VAL A 69 -4.69 -18.38 1.84
C VAL A 69 -4.85 -17.00 2.48
N VAL A 70 -5.84 -16.80 3.36
CA VAL A 70 -6.15 -15.51 3.99
C VAL A 70 -4.94 -14.83 4.64
N PRO A 71 -4.11 -15.47 5.49
CA PRO A 71 -3.00 -14.76 6.15
C PRO A 71 -1.93 -14.30 5.14
N ASN A 72 -1.73 -15.04 4.06
CA ASN A 72 -0.79 -14.65 3.01
C ASN A 72 -1.35 -13.50 2.17
N LEU A 73 -2.65 -13.52 1.89
CA LEU A 73 -3.33 -12.45 1.17
C LEU A 73 -3.24 -11.11 1.93
N LEU A 74 -3.40 -11.12 3.27
CA LEU A 74 -3.30 -9.90 4.08
C LEU A 74 -1.89 -9.28 4.00
N LYS A 75 -0.84 -10.10 4.12
CA LYS A 75 0.55 -9.62 3.98
C LYS A 75 0.84 -9.08 2.58
N ALA A 76 0.33 -9.75 1.55
CA ALA A 76 0.47 -9.31 0.17
C ALA A 76 -0.23 -7.96 -0.07
N ARG A 77 -1.42 -7.76 0.52
CA ARG A 77 -2.14 -6.48 0.45
C ARG A 77 -1.35 -5.35 1.12
N ILE A 78 -0.84 -5.56 2.33
CA ILE A 78 0.00 -4.58 3.03
C ILE A 78 1.23 -4.22 2.19
N SER A 79 1.97 -5.21 1.68
CA SER A 79 3.13 -4.97 0.84
C SER A 79 2.79 -4.25 -0.46
N SER A 80 1.63 -4.53 -1.06
CA SER A 80 1.14 -3.82 -2.24
C SER A 80 0.80 -2.37 -1.93
N ASN A 81 0.20 -2.09 -0.78
CA ASN A 81 -0.11 -0.73 -0.35
C ASN A 81 1.17 0.06 -0.06
N GLU A 82 2.14 -0.52 0.66
CA GLU A 82 3.47 0.08 0.86
C GLU A 82 4.18 0.37 -0.48
N ALA A 83 4.03 -0.51 -1.48
CA ALA A 83 4.59 -0.26 -2.82
C ALA A 83 3.86 0.87 -3.57
N ASN A 84 2.54 0.98 -3.41
CA ASN A 84 1.75 2.05 -4.01
C ASN A 84 2.04 3.41 -3.36
N ALA A 85 2.21 3.47 -2.04
CA ALA A 85 2.62 4.68 -1.33
C ALA A 85 3.95 5.22 -1.85
N ARG A 86 4.94 4.34 -2.04
CA ARG A 86 6.23 4.71 -2.63
C ARG A 86 6.11 5.24 -4.06
N LYS A 87 5.25 4.64 -4.89
CA LYS A 87 5.00 5.14 -6.26
C LYS A 87 4.28 6.48 -6.27
N LEU A 88 3.37 6.69 -5.33
CA LEU A 88 2.71 7.97 -5.14
C LEU A 88 3.75 9.07 -4.83
N LEU A 89 4.65 8.82 -3.87
CA LEU A 89 5.72 9.77 -3.56
C LEU A 89 6.67 10.02 -4.74
N GLN A 90 6.94 9.00 -5.56
CA GLN A 90 7.70 9.18 -6.81
C GLN A 90 6.97 10.07 -7.82
N THR A 91 5.64 9.92 -7.93
CA THR A 91 4.82 10.74 -8.81
C THR A 91 4.84 12.20 -8.36
N LEU A 92 4.69 12.44 -7.05
CA LEU A 92 4.78 13.79 -6.48
C LEU A 92 6.17 14.39 -6.70
N ARG A 93 7.24 13.64 -6.45
CA ARG A 93 8.61 14.07 -6.74
C ARG A 93 8.77 14.50 -8.20
N ASP A 94 8.30 13.68 -9.14
CA ASP A 94 8.48 13.96 -10.56
C ASP A 94 7.70 15.22 -10.96
N ALA A 95 6.49 15.40 -10.41
CA ALA A 95 5.69 16.63 -10.58
C ALA A 95 6.38 17.86 -9.97
N GLU A 96 6.91 17.79 -8.75
CA GLU A 96 7.67 18.89 -8.12
C GLU A 96 8.85 19.35 -8.97
N TYR A 97 9.61 18.40 -9.53
CA TYR A 97 10.72 18.75 -10.42
C TYR A 97 10.24 19.38 -11.72
N GLU A 98 9.13 18.91 -12.29
CA GLU A 98 8.57 19.52 -13.50
C GLU A 98 8.07 20.95 -13.24
N TYR A 99 7.37 21.16 -12.11
CA TYR A 99 6.95 22.46 -11.61
C TYR A 99 8.12 23.45 -11.52
N PHE A 100 9.19 22.99 -10.87
CA PHE A 100 10.41 23.76 -10.67
C PHE A 100 11.21 24.03 -11.97
N GLU A 101 11.36 23.02 -12.83
CA GLU A 101 12.17 23.13 -14.05
C GLU A 101 11.54 24.05 -15.09
N GLN A 102 10.21 24.04 -15.18
CA GLN A 102 9.46 24.80 -16.17
C GLN A 102 8.95 26.15 -15.69
N ASP A 103 9.10 26.50 -14.40
CA ASP A 103 8.53 27.73 -13.81
C ASP A 103 7.03 27.80 -14.14
N LEU A 104 6.29 26.77 -13.73
CA LEU A 104 4.93 26.56 -14.24
C LEU A 104 3.94 27.63 -13.79
N ASN A 105 4.14 28.23 -12.62
CA ASN A 105 3.37 29.41 -12.19
C ASN A 105 3.77 30.71 -12.92
N GLY A 106 4.88 30.69 -13.66
CA GLY A 106 5.30 31.79 -14.53
C GLY A 106 5.68 33.06 -13.76
N ASN A 107 6.07 32.92 -12.49
CA ASN A 107 6.41 34.05 -11.63
C ASN A 107 7.87 34.54 -11.87
N GLY A 108 8.64 33.83 -12.70
CA GLY A 108 10.03 34.14 -13.02
C GLY A 108 11.04 33.63 -11.98
N VAL A 109 10.58 32.84 -11.01
CA VAL A 109 11.34 32.26 -9.91
C VAL A 109 11.11 30.76 -9.91
N ARG A 110 12.19 29.98 -9.97
CA ARG A 110 12.08 28.53 -9.85
C ARG A 110 11.96 28.16 -8.37
N ASP A 111 10.77 27.76 -7.97
CA ASP A 111 10.41 27.30 -6.63
C ASP A 111 9.69 25.93 -6.69
N PHE A 112 9.47 25.36 -5.51
CA PHE A 112 8.64 24.18 -5.32
C PHE A 112 7.33 24.61 -4.67
N THR A 113 6.29 23.81 -4.84
CA THR A 113 5.01 24.07 -4.19
C THR A 113 4.80 23.10 -3.04
N ASN A 114 4.05 23.53 -2.02
CA ASN A 114 3.53 22.67 -0.97
C ASN A 114 2.03 22.41 -1.14
N LEU A 115 1.50 22.72 -2.33
CA LEU A 115 0.10 22.56 -2.71
C LEU A 115 -0.05 21.48 -3.78
N ILE A 116 -0.77 20.40 -3.47
CA ILE A 116 -1.32 19.48 -4.47
C ILE A 116 -2.45 20.18 -5.24
N GLY A 117 -3.31 20.90 -4.52
CA GLY A 117 -4.40 21.70 -5.06
C GLY A 117 -5.54 20.90 -5.68
N SER A 118 -6.41 21.66 -6.35
CA SER A 118 -7.50 21.17 -7.19
C SER A 118 -7.58 22.09 -8.42
N SER A 119 -8.39 21.73 -9.41
CA SER A 119 -8.62 22.58 -10.58
C SER A 119 -9.00 24.01 -10.17
N GLY A 120 -8.25 25.02 -10.63
CA GLY A 120 -8.46 26.43 -10.33
C GLY A 120 -7.70 26.98 -9.10
N VAL A 121 -6.89 26.16 -8.43
CA VAL A 121 -6.04 26.60 -7.31
C VAL A 121 -4.65 26.93 -7.85
N GLU A 122 -4.31 28.22 -7.94
CA GLU A 122 -3.00 28.69 -8.42
C GLU A 122 -1.84 28.17 -7.55
N ASP A 123 -0.62 28.18 -8.09
CA ASP A 123 0.60 27.72 -7.41
C ASP A 123 0.52 26.28 -6.88
N SER A 124 -0.32 25.42 -7.48
CA SER A 124 -0.47 24.01 -7.08
C SER A 124 0.04 23.03 -8.13
N LEU A 125 0.29 21.78 -7.74
CA LEU A 125 0.69 20.71 -8.67
C LEU A 125 -0.42 20.35 -9.67
N ARG A 126 -1.70 20.56 -9.32
CA ARG A 126 -2.83 20.31 -10.22
C ARG A 126 -3.18 21.48 -11.10
N ASP A 127 -2.90 22.70 -10.67
CA ASP A 127 -3.12 23.88 -11.51
C ASP A 127 -2.07 24.96 -11.22
N PRO A 128 -0.86 24.81 -11.77
CA PRO A 128 0.22 25.76 -11.50
C PRO A 128 -0.13 27.20 -11.91
N ARG A 129 -0.99 27.38 -12.92
CA ARG A 129 -1.31 28.68 -13.54
C ARG A 129 -2.66 29.25 -13.11
N GLY A 130 -3.48 28.50 -12.39
CA GLY A 130 -4.83 28.93 -12.02
C GLY A 130 -5.82 28.95 -13.18
N THR A 131 -5.55 28.23 -14.27
CA THR A 131 -6.37 28.29 -15.50
C THR A 131 -7.67 27.50 -15.35
N GLY A 132 -7.72 26.54 -14.42
CA GLY A 132 -8.80 25.57 -14.28
C GLY A 132 -8.80 24.52 -15.38
N ASP A 133 -7.71 24.40 -16.14
CA ASP A 133 -7.58 23.44 -17.23
C ASP A 133 -6.78 22.20 -16.76
N GLU A 134 -7.38 21.01 -16.84
CA GLU A 134 -6.70 19.75 -16.47
C GLU A 134 -5.51 19.41 -17.37
N GLU A 135 -5.35 20.10 -18.51
CA GLU A 135 -4.19 19.94 -19.39
C GLU A 135 -2.90 20.49 -18.76
N ASP A 136 -3.03 21.43 -17.82
CA ASP A 136 -1.91 22.01 -17.08
C ASP A 136 -1.55 21.20 -15.80
N ALA A 137 -2.36 20.18 -15.46
CA ALA A 137 -2.17 19.40 -14.24
C ALA A 137 -0.98 18.43 -14.34
N LEU A 138 -0.03 18.54 -13.41
CA LEU A 138 1.12 17.62 -13.33
C LEU A 138 0.76 16.28 -12.70
N ILE A 139 -0.29 16.26 -11.91
CA ILE A 139 -0.79 15.06 -11.23
C ILE A 139 -2.28 14.89 -11.47
N ASP A 140 -2.67 13.62 -11.54
CA ASP A 140 -4.04 13.19 -11.81
C ASP A 140 -5.01 13.60 -10.68
N SER A 141 -6.30 13.78 -11.03
CA SER A 141 -7.32 14.23 -10.07
C SER A 141 -7.58 13.26 -8.94
N THR A 142 -7.12 12.00 -9.04
CA THR A 142 -7.18 11.06 -7.91
C THR A 142 -6.24 11.41 -6.75
N PHE A 143 -5.46 12.49 -6.85
CA PHE A 143 -4.69 13.08 -5.75
C PHE A 143 -5.44 14.18 -5.01
N GLU A 144 -6.55 14.68 -5.56
CA GLU A 144 -7.43 15.62 -4.84
C GLU A 144 -7.92 14.96 -3.55
N ASP A 145 -7.99 15.75 -2.47
CA ASP A 145 -8.46 15.33 -1.14
C ASP A 145 -7.63 14.21 -0.46
N ALA A 146 -6.55 13.73 -1.10
CA ALA A 146 -5.63 12.74 -0.52
C ALA A 146 -4.63 13.38 0.46
N VAL A 147 -4.50 14.71 0.43
CA VAL A 147 -3.65 15.52 1.30
C VAL A 147 -4.39 15.91 2.58
N VAL A 148 -3.71 15.90 3.72
CA VAL A 148 -4.33 16.25 5.02
C VAL A 148 -4.50 17.77 5.18
N ASN A 149 -3.49 18.54 4.79
CA ASN A 149 -3.56 20.00 4.74
C ASN A 149 -2.73 20.45 3.54
N ASP A 150 -3.38 21.11 2.59
CA ASP A 150 -2.69 21.70 1.46
C ASP A 150 -2.03 23.01 1.91
N GLY A 151 -0.72 23.16 1.70
CA GLY A 151 -0.02 24.40 2.02
C GLY A 151 0.49 24.50 3.46
N ASP A 152 0.29 23.48 4.29
CA ASP A 152 0.82 23.41 5.66
C ASP A 152 1.39 22.02 5.97
N THR A 153 2.28 21.98 6.94
CA THR A 153 2.84 20.76 7.52
C THR A 153 1.75 19.87 8.09
N ALA A 154 1.78 18.60 7.72
CA ALA A 154 0.79 17.66 8.20
C ALA A 154 1.15 17.14 9.59
N ASN A 155 0.26 17.34 10.57
CA ASN A 155 0.47 16.92 11.95
C ASN A 155 -0.25 15.60 12.29
N GLU A 156 -1.24 15.17 11.50
CA GLU A 156 -2.03 13.95 11.74
C GLU A 156 -2.60 13.39 10.43
N ALA A 157 -2.59 12.07 10.23
CA ALA A 157 -3.07 11.42 9.00
C ALA A 157 -4.60 11.27 8.93
N ASN A 158 -5.34 12.38 8.99
CA ASN A 158 -6.80 12.38 8.78
C ASN A 158 -7.15 12.98 7.41
N CYS A 159 -7.20 12.14 6.37
CA CYS A 159 -7.58 12.53 5.02
C CYS A 159 -8.90 11.84 4.60
N PRO A 160 -9.82 12.55 3.91
CA PRO A 160 -11.09 11.98 3.45
C PRO A 160 -10.91 10.97 2.29
N ALA A 161 -9.84 11.09 1.50
CA ALA A 161 -9.59 10.23 0.33
C ALA A 161 -8.19 9.58 0.37
N PRO A 162 -7.92 8.60 1.27
CA PRO A 162 -6.61 7.98 1.37
C PRO A 162 -6.24 7.18 0.12
N LYS A 163 -5.01 7.35 -0.37
CA LYS A 163 -4.47 6.60 -1.52
C LYS A 163 -3.80 5.32 -1.05
N ALA A 164 -4.36 4.17 -1.42
CA ALA A 164 -3.87 2.86 -0.97
C ALA A 164 -3.76 2.73 0.56
N GLY A 165 -4.60 3.46 1.30
CA GLY A 165 -4.61 3.52 2.76
C GLY A 165 -3.52 4.40 3.38
N TYR A 166 -2.91 5.27 2.58
CA TYR A 166 -1.97 6.29 3.03
C TYR A 166 -2.57 7.68 2.80
N CYS A 167 -2.37 8.56 3.77
CA CYS A 167 -2.59 9.99 3.61
C CYS A 167 -1.27 10.64 3.22
N VAL A 168 -1.37 11.69 2.41
CA VAL A 168 -0.21 12.48 1.97
C VAL A 168 -0.18 13.78 2.75
N GLY A 169 1.01 14.31 3.01
CA GLY A 169 1.19 15.57 3.70
C GLY A 169 2.52 16.21 3.35
N TRP A 170 2.56 17.54 3.47
CA TRP A 170 3.82 18.26 3.37
C TRP A 170 4.67 18.03 4.63
N SER A 171 5.96 17.77 4.43
CA SER A 171 6.91 17.52 5.51
C SER A 171 7.30 18.82 6.22
N GLY A 172 7.36 18.77 7.55
CA GLY A 172 7.96 19.83 8.36
C GLY A 172 9.49 19.87 8.31
N ASP A 173 10.12 18.80 7.82
CA ASP A 173 11.58 18.64 7.75
C ASP A 173 12.19 19.16 6.42
N VAL A 174 11.44 19.99 5.70
CA VAL A 174 12.01 20.76 4.59
C VAL A 174 12.96 21.80 5.14
N GLY A 175 14.18 21.86 4.60
CA GLY A 175 15.18 22.81 5.07
C GLY A 175 14.71 24.25 4.85
N SER A 176 14.79 25.09 5.88
CA SER A 176 14.66 26.55 5.75
C SER A 176 16.01 27.18 5.43
N ASP A 177 16.71 26.70 4.39
CA ASP A 177 18.12 27.07 4.19
C ASP A 177 18.29 28.21 3.17
N PRO A 178 18.75 29.41 3.59
CA PRO A 178 18.98 30.58 2.74
C PRO A 178 20.20 30.45 1.80
N LEU A 179 20.74 29.24 1.62
CA LEU A 179 21.88 28.93 0.75
C LEU A 179 21.58 27.92 -0.37
N SER A 180 20.35 27.40 -0.47
CA SER A 180 19.94 26.74 -1.71
C SER A 180 19.56 27.84 -2.71
N LEU A 181 20.27 27.93 -3.84
CA LEU A 181 19.94 28.90 -4.88
C LEU A 181 18.56 28.64 -5.53
N GLN A 182 17.88 27.56 -5.13
CA GLN A 182 16.56 27.09 -5.54
C GLN A 182 16.10 26.07 -4.48
N GLY A 183 14.86 26.20 -3.98
CA GLY A 183 14.37 25.65 -2.70
C GLY A 183 14.45 24.13 -2.47
N ASP A 184 13.76 23.66 -1.44
CA ASP A 184 13.69 22.24 -1.05
C ASP A 184 12.21 21.82 -0.97
N PHE A 185 11.91 20.55 -1.20
CA PHE A 185 10.56 20.00 -1.06
C PHE A 185 10.58 18.73 -0.21
N GLY A 186 9.43 18.41 0.37
CA GLY A 186 9.28 17.24 1.22
C GLY A 186 7.85 16.77 1.24
N TRP A 187 7.62 15.57 0.71
CA TRP A 187 6.33 14.91 0.77
C TRP A 187 6.42 13.68 1.65
N GLU A 188 5.42 13.52 2.52
CA GLU A 188 5.29 12.38 3.41
C GLU A 188 4.00 11.62 3.13
N ALA A 189 4.06 10.31 3.32
CA ALA A 189 2.92 9.42 3.26
C ALA A 189 2.83 8.65 4.59
N SER A 190 1.77 8.92 5.36
CA SER A 190 1.53 8.30 6.65
C SER A 190 0.32 7.37 6.59
N MET A 191 0.38 6.26 7.31
CA MET A 191 -0.69 5.25 7.31
C MET A 191 -1.99 5.75 7.96
N ILE A 192 -3.16 5.30 7.49
CA ILE A 192 -4.44 5.57 8.18
C ILE A 192 -4.72 4.61 9.35
N SER A 193 -4.19 3.38 9.29
CA SER A 193 -4.36 2.37 10.33
C SER A 193 -3.40 1.20 10.13
N ALA A 194 -2.64 0.89 11.18
CA ALA A 194 -1.64 -0.18 11.15
C ALA A 194 -2.20 -1.55 10.77
N HIS A 195 -3.48 -1.83 11.08
CA HIS A 195 -4.08 -3.14 10.84
C HIS A 195 -4.29 -3.43 9.34
N THR A 196 -4.50 -2.38 8.55
CA THR A 196 -4.90 -2.51 7.14
C THR A 196 -3.73 -2.24 6.18
N VAL A 197 -2.86 -1.29 6.51
CA VAL A 197 -1.78 -0.82 5.62
C VAL A 197 -0.38 -1.17 6.08
N GLY A 198 -0.20 -1.65 7.31
CA GLY A 198 1.12 -1.81 7.92
C GLY A 198 1.55 -0.57 8.70
N ARG A 199 2.73 -0.62 9.32
CA ARG A 199 3.21 0.37 10.32
C ARG A 199 4.28 1.31 9.79
N LYS A 200 4.50 1.36 8.48
CA LYS A 200 5.55 2.18 7.89
C LYS A 200 4.98 3.48 7.38
N ASP A 201 5.66 4.57 7.72
CA ASP A 201 5.49 5.88 7.11
C ASP A 201 6.66 6.12 6.16
N PHE A 202 6.42 6.88 5.10
CA PHE A 202 7.39 7.12 4.05
C PHE A 202 7.57 8.62 3.84
N SER A 203 8.76 9.04 3.47
CA SER A 203 9.01 10.42 3.04
C SER A 203 9.95 10.45 1.85
N ILE A 204 9.84 11.52 1.06
CA ILE A 204 10.74 11.82 -0.04
C ILE A 204 11.07 13.30 -0.04
N PHE A 205 12.33 13.61 -0.33
CA PHE A 205 12.84 14.96 -0.36
C PHE A 205 13.59 15.24 -1.67
N ALA A 206 14.21 16.41 -1.78
CA ALA A 206 15.07 16.78 -2.90
C ALA A 206 16.29 15.85 -3.12
N ASP A 207 16.61 14.96 -2.18
CA ASP A 207 17.62 13.90 -2.34
C ASP A 207 17.16 12.75 -3.26
N LYS A 208 15.86 12.74 -3.64
CA LYS A 208 15.20 11.73 -4.50
C LYS A 208 15.16 10.32 -3.91
N VAL A 209 15.52 10.14 -2.64
CA VAL A 209 15.53 8.84 -1.97
C VAL A 209 14.30 8.71 -1.09
N ILE A 210 13.64 7.55 -1.16
CA ILE A 210 12.51 7.26 -0.28
C ILE A 210 13.03 6.77 1.06
N LYS A 211 12.72 7.55 2.10
CA LYS A 211 12.99 7.22 3.49
C LYS A 211 11.77 6.57 4.13
N CYS A 212 11.98 5.82 5.21
CA CYS A 212 10.88 5.34 6.02
C CYS A 212 11.24 5.18 7.48
N THR A 213 10.21 5.36 8.27
CA THR A 213 10.19 5.06 9.68
C THR A 213 9.06 4.09 10.01
N VAL A 214 9.14 3.50 11.20
CA VAL A 214 8.03 2.75 11.76
C VAL A 214 7.28 3.69 12.69
N THR A 215 5.99 3.84 12.43
CA THR A 215 5.11 4.68 13.24
C THR A 215 5.13 4.30 14.73
N SER A 216 5.16 5.30 15.59
CA SER A 216 5.00 5.19 17.03
C SER A 216 3.54 4.97 17.44
N GLN A 217 2.60 5.22 16.53
CA GLN A 217 1.16 5.16 16.79
C GLN A 217 0.67 3.72 17.08
N PRO A 218 -0.34 3.58 17.95
CA PRO A 218 -0.98 2.28 18.21
C PRO A 218 -1.81 1.82 17.01
N SER A 219 -2.17 0.54 16.96
CA SER A 219 -2.70 -0.07 15.73
C SER A 219 -4.09 0.42 15.27
N GLY A 220 -4.78 1.20 16.10
CA GLY A 220 -6.10 1.78 15.80
C GLY A 220 -6.09 3.30 15.58
N SER A 221 -4.94 3.96 15.70
CA SER A 221 -4.82 5.40 15.48
C SER A 221 -4.32 5.70 14.06
N PRO A 222 -4.67 6.87 13.48
CA PRO A 222 -4.00 7.38 12.30
C PRO A 222 -2.53 7.66 12.60
N GLY A 223 -1.69 7.61 11.57
CA GLY A 223 -0.28 8.01 11.65
C GLY A 223 -0.12 9.52 11.88
N GLN A 224 1.11 9.96 12.15
CA GLN A 224 1.45 11.35 12.51
C GLN A 224 2.58 11.92 11.66
N PHE A 225 2.80 11.41 10.43
CA PHE A 225 3.87 11.90 9.54
C PHE A 225 5.23 11.95 10.25
N GLU A 226 5.64 10.80 10.77
CA GLU A 226 6.82 10.72 11.62
C GLU A 226 8.13 10.55 10.81
N SER A 227 8.06 10.54 9.47
CA SER A 227 9.20 10.15 8.64
C SER A 227 10.05 11.35 8.25
N THR A 228 11.25 11.40 8.81
CA THR A 228 12.18 12.52 8.66
C THR A 228 13.20 12.29 7.55
N ARG A 229 13.89 13.36 7.13
CA ARG A 229 15.04 13.26 6.20
C ARG A 229 16.18 12.41 6.73
N SER A 230 16.30 12.31 8.06
CA SER A 230 17.38 11.58 8.74
C SER A 230 17.14 10.08 8.80
N ASP A 231 15.94 9.63 8.42
CA ASP A 231 15.57 8.22 8.45
C ASP A 231 16.36 7.38 7.45
N PRO A 232 16.47 6.06 7.69
CA PRO A 232 17.10 5.14 6.76
C PRO A 232 16.29 4.98 5.46
N ASP A 233 16.99 4.58 4.41
CA ASP A 233 16.38 4.27 3.13
C ASP A 233 15.50 3.01 3.24
N CYS A 234 14.33 3.03 2.60
CA CYS A 234 13.43 1.87 2.60
C CYS A 234 13.91 0.66 1.79
N GLY A 235 15.03 0.80 1.10
CA GLY A 235 15.62 -0.20 0.21
C GLY A 235 16.79 -0.98 0.79
N GLY A 236 17.12 -0.79 2.07
CA GLY A 236 18.26 -1.41 2.77
C GLY A 236 17.99 -2.80 3.33
#